data_AF-A0A1Q5GB36-F1
#
_entry.id   AF-A0A1Q5GB36-F1
#
_cell.length_a   1.000
_cell.length_b   1.000
_cell.length_c   1.000
_cell.angle_alpha   90.00
_cell.angle_beta   90.00
_cell.angle_gamma   90.00
#
_symmetry.space_group_name_H-M   'P 1'
#
loop_
_entity.id
_entity.type
_entity.pdbx_description
1 polymer ?
#
loop_
_entity_poly.entity_id
_entity_poly.type
_entity_poly.pdbx_seq_one_letter_code
_entity_poly.pdbx_strand_id
1 'polypeptide(L)' 'MSDNKISIAVELHGGPLDGLTASIALTEEDPWVALPNDGCTFPGGRSIYAPDINGRWVWQDDQPADPQ' A
#
# COMPACT_ATOMS: atom_id res chain seq x y z
N MET A 1 3.21 -20.75 16.16
CA MET A 1 2.70 -20.21 14.89
C MET A 1 3.77 -19.25 14.41
N SER A 2 4.54 -19.64 13.39
CA SER A 2 5.60 -18.78 12.88
C SER A 2 4.95 -17.74 11.99
N ASP A 3 4.97 -16.47 12.42
CA ASP A 3 4.64 -15.32 11.57
C ASP A 3 5.65 -15.24 10.43
N ASN A 4 5.44 -16.05 9.39
CA ASN A 4 6.30 -16.07 8.22
C ASN A 4 5.95 -14.89 7.31
N LYS A 5 6.18 -13.66 7.80
CA LYS A 5 5.99 -12.44 7.03
C LYS A 5 7.07 -12.37 5.96
N ILE A 6 6.67 -12.57 4.71
CA ILE A 6 7.55 -12.37 3.56
C ILE A 6 7.43 -10.92 3.15
N SER A 7 8.54 -10.18 3.21
CA SER A 7 8.59 -8.81 2.69
C SER A 7 9.10 -8.81 1.26
N ILE A 8 8.38 -8.14 0.36
CA ILE A 8 8.79 -7.93 -1.02
C ILE A 8 8.92 -6.44 -1.33
N ALA A 9 9.86 -6.08 -2.20
CA ALA A 9 9.98 -4.74 -2.75
C ALA A 9 9.17 -4.67 -4.05
N VAL A 10 8.26 -3.70 -4.16
CA VAL A 10 7.38 -3.55 -5.32
C VAL A 10 7.32 -2.10 -5.75
N GLU A 11 7.16 -1.88 -7.05
CA GLU A 11 6.89 -0.56 -7.63
C GLU A 11 5.39 -0.28 -7.55
N LEU A 12 5.04 0.93 -7.09
CA LEU A 12 3.67 1.41 -6.99
C LEU A 12 3.26 2.09 -8.29
N HIS A 13 2.04 1.84 -8.73
CA HIS A 13 1.51 2.35 -9.99
C HIS A 13 0.20 3.11 -9.79
N GLY A 14 0.14 4.32 -10.32
CA GLY A 14 -0.98 5.25 -10.16
C GLY A 14 -1.05 5.89 -8.77
N GLY A 15 -2.01 6.81 -8.61
CA GLY A 15 -2.18 7.55 -7.37
C GLY A 15 -1.00 8.50 -7.06
N PRO A 16 -0.89 8.98 -5.82
CA PRO A 16 0.10 10.00 -5.49
C PRO A 16 1.52 9.45 -5.23
N LEU A 17 1.69 8.13 -5.12
CA LEU A 17 3.00 7.48 -4.91
C LEU A 17 3.49 6.72 -6.16
N ASP A 18 2.92 7.04 -7.34
CA ASP A 18 3.29 6.42 -8.62
C ASP A 18 4.81 6.46 -8.86
N GLY A 19 5.37 5.32 -9.26
CA GLY A 19 6.80 5.13 -9.54
C GLY A 19 7.70 4.95 -8.30
N LEU A 20 7.16 5.00 -7.08
CA LEU A 20 7.93 4.72 -5.87
C LEU A 20 8.04 3.22 -5.60
N THR A 21 9.16 2.81 -5.02
CA THR A 21 9.34 1.44 -4.54
C THR A 21 9.02 1.34 -3.05
N ALA A 22 8.13 0.42 -2.67
CA ALA A 22 7.74 0.17 -1.29
C ALA A 22 8.04 -1.27 -0.87
N SER A 23 8.45 -1.46 0.39
CA SER A 23 8.61 -2.77 1.02
C SER A 23 7.31 -3.19 1.68
N ILE A 24 6.69 -4.27 1.19
CA ILE A 24 5.38 -4.72 1.65
C ILE A 24 5.49 -6.11 2.26
N ALA A 25 4.95 -6.27 3.47
CA ALA A 25 4.82 -7.56 4.13
C ALA A 25 3.57 -8.26 3.59
N LEU A 26 3.76 -9.35 2.84
CA LEU A 26 2.68 -10.22 2.41
C LEU A 26 2.16 -11.00 3.61
N THR A 27 0.87 -10.90 3.87
CA THR A 27 0.15 -11.78 4.78
C THR A 27 -0.74 -12.72 3.98
N GLU A 28 -1.08 -13.88 4.53
CA GLU A 28 -1.91 -14.88 3.83
C GLU A 28 -3.35 -14.39 3.59
N GLU A 29 -3.82 -13.42 4.38
CA GLU A 29 -5.24 -13.04 4.41
C GLU A 29 -5.56 -11.79 3.57
N ASP A 30 -4.64 -10.85 3.42
CA ASP A 30 -4.90 -9.65 2.62
C ASP A 30 -3.58 -9.02 2.11
N PRO A 31 -3.37 -8.92 0.79
CA PRO A 31 -2.21 -8.23 0.23
C PRO A 31 -2.43 -6.71 0.13
N TRP A 32 -3.47 -6.11 0.71
CA TRP A 32 -3.66 -4.67 0.65
C TRP A 32 -2.73 -3.95 1.63
N VAL A 33 -2.08 -2.88 1.18
CA VAL A 33 -1.20 -2.06 2.02
C VAL A 33 -1.70 -0.62 2.10
N ALA A 34 -1.70 -0.07 3.31
CA ALA A 34 -1.92 1.35 3.54
C ALA A 34 -0.57 2.04 3.78
N LEU A 35 -0.13 2.87 2.84
CA LEU A 35 1.12 3.60 2.95
C LEU A 35 0.88 5.04 3.42
N PRO A 36 1.56 5.51 4.49
CA PRO A 36 1.48 6.90 4.92
C PRO A 36 1.83 7.84 3.78
N ASN A 37 0.98 8.83 3.55
CA ASN A 37 1.15 9.79 2.47
C ASN A 37 0.52 11.13 2.81
N ASP A 38 1.35 12.09 3.23
CA ASP A 38 0.89 13.45 3.53
C ASP A 38 0.42 14.23 2.30
N GLY A 39 0.77 13.77 1.09
CA GLY A 39 0.35 14.33 -0.19
C GLY A 39 -0.88 13.66 -0.81
N CYS A 40 -1.52 12.72 -0.11
CA CYS A 40 -2.77 12.12 -0.57
C CYS A 40 -3.95 13.11 -0.42
N THR A 41 -5.14 12.68 -0.85
CA THR A 41 -6.37 13.48 -0.75
C THR A 41 -6.65 14.00 0.67
N PHE A 42 -6.13 13.32 1.71
CA PHE A 42 -6.30 13.67 3.11
C PHE A 42 -4.95 14.04 3.76
N PRO A 43 -4.78 15.23 4.34
CA PRO A 43 -3.57 15.57 5.10
C PRO A 43 -3.32 14.56 6.23
N GLY A 44 -2.12 13.97 6.28
CA GLY A 44 -1.77 12.91 7.24
C GLY A 44 -2.39 11.55 6.96
N GLY A 45 -3.07 11.39 5.83
CA GLY A 45 -3.75 10.16 5.43
C GLY A 45 -2.81 9.09 4.88
N ARG A 46 -3.42 8.10 4.23
CA ARG A 46 -2.72 6.95 3.64
C ARG A 46 -3.25 6.69 2.24
N SER A 47 -2.39 6.23 1.36
CA SER A 47 -2.78 5.72 0.05
C SER A 47 -2.77 4.18 0.09
N ILE A 48 -3.85 3.57 -0.36
CA ILE A 48 -4.06 2.13 -0.39
C ILE A 48 -3.59 1.57 -1.73
N TYR A 49 -2.76 0.53 -1.69
CA TYR A 49 -2.31 -0.19 -2.87
C TYR A 49 -2.59 -1.68 -2.73
N ALA A 50 -2.95 -2.32 -3.84
CA ALA A 50 -3.19 -3.75 -3.92
C ALA A 50 -2.63 -4.31 -5.23
N PRO A 51 -2.22 -5.59 -5.28
CA PRO A 51 -1.80 -6.23 -6.52
C PRO A 51 -2.98 -6.40 -7.49
N ASP A 52 -2.79 -6.04 -8.75
CA ASP A 52 -3.72 -6.32 -9.84
C ASP A 52 -3.60 -7.78 -10.32
N ILE A 53 -4.39 -8.16 -11.34
CA ILE A 53 -4.35 -9.50 -11.93
C ILE A 53 -3.00 -9.88 -12.56
N ASN A 54 -2.14 -8.89 -12.83
CA ASN A 54 -0.80 -9.05 -13.38
C ASN A 54 0.28 -8.99 -12.28
N GLY A 55 -0.09 -8.83 -11.01
CA GLY A 55 0.81 -8.69 -9.87
C GLY A 55 1.44 -7.30 -9.70
N ARG A 56 0.95 -6.29 -10.42
CA ARG A 56 1.38 -4.90 -10.27
C ARG A 56 0.66 -4.25 -9.10
N TRP A 57 1.36 -3.50 -8.27
CA TRP A 57 0.76 -2.82 -7.13
C TRP A 57 0.16 -1.51 -7.58
N VAL A 58 -1.18 -1.46 -7.67
CA VAL A 58 -1.90 -0.31 -8.20
C VAL A 58 -2.69 0.39 -7.10
N TRP A 59 -2.73 1.72 -7.17
CA TRP A 59 -3.50 2.55 -6.25
C TRP A 59 -4.99 2.19 -6.30
N GLN A 60 -5.59 1.99 -5.13
CA GLN A 60 -7.01 1.65 -4.98
C GLN A 60 -7.81 2.84 -4.45
N ASP A 61 -7.31 3.50 -3.41
CA ASP A 61 -8.01 4.58 -2.75
C ASP A 61 -7.06 5.39 -1.85
N ASP A 62 -7.50 6.59 -1.45
CA ASP A 62 -6.90 7.32 -0.33
C ASP A 62 -7.81 7.21 0.88
N GLN A 63 -7.22 6.99 2.04
CA GLN A 63 -7.94 6.89 3.30
C GLN A 63 -7.49 8.02 4.23
N PRO A 64 -8.42 8.65 4.96
CA PRO A 64 -8.06 9.64 5.96
C PRO A 64 -7.17 9.01 7.04
N ALA A 65 -6.43 9.85 7.76
CA ALA A 65 -5.79 9.41 8.98
C ALA A 65 -6.87 8.84 9.91
N ASP A 66 -6.60 7.69 10.55
CA ASP A 66 -7.48 7.19 11.60
C ASP A 66 -7.75 8.32 12.60
N PRO A 67 -9.01 8.61 12.96
CA PRO A 67 -9.29 9.55 14.03
C PRO A 67 -8.68 8.96 15.31
N GLN A 68 -7.66 9.63 15.84
CA GLN A 68 -7.08 9.30 17.14
C GLN A 68 -8.10 9.43 18.27
#